data_AF-G2GYE0-F1
#
_entry.id   AF-G2GYE0-F1
#
_cell.length_a   1.000
_cell.length_b   1.000
_cell.length_c   1.000
_cell.angle_alpha   90.00
_cell.angle_beta   90.00
_cell.angle_gamma   90.00
#
_symmetry.space_group_name_H-M   'P 1'
#
loop_
_entity.id
_entity.type
_entity.pdbx_description
1 polymer ?
#
loop_
_entity_poly.entity_id
_entity_poly.type
_entity_poly.pdbx_seq_one_letter_code
_entity_poly.pdbx_strand_id
1 'polypeptide(L)'
;MSVLNPRIKHTAIDGGTFQNEITDRNVMGVPAVFMNGQEFGQGRMTLTEIVAKVDTGAEKRAAEALNKRDAYDVLIVGSGPAGAAAAVYSARKGIRTGLMGERFGGQVLDTVDIENYIS
;
A
#
# COMPACT_ATOMS: atom_id res chain seq x y z
N MET A 1 10.34 3.88 12.37
CA MET A 1 10.85 4.34 11.06
C MET A 1 12.08 5.23 11.14
N SER A 2 12.22 6.08 12.17
CA SER A 2 13.39 6.97 12.33
C SER A 2 14.74 6.24 12.40
N VAL A 3 14.75 5.01 12.92
CA VAL A 3 15.95 4.14 12.90
C VAL A 3 16.31 3.67 11.48
N LEU A 4 15.32 3.50 10.60
CA LEU A 4 15.50 2.93 9.26
C LEU A 4 15.80 3.97 8.19
N ASN A 5 15.41 5.23 8.39
CA ASN A 5 15.58 6.30 7.42
C ASN A 5 16.04 7.58 8.13
N PRO A 6 17.27 8.07 7.87
CA PRO A 6 17.82 9.24 8.56
C PRO A 6 17.05 10.54 8.28
N ARG A 7 16.19 10.56 7.26
CA ARG A 7 15.32 11.71 6.95
C ARG A 7 14.04 11.73 7.79
N ILE A 8 13.72 10.65 8.50
CA ILE A 8 12.57 10.57 9.40
C ILE A 8 13.06 10.79 10.82
N LYS A 9 12.62 11.88 11.46
CA LYS A 9 12.91 12.16 12.87
C LYS A 9 11.65 11.87 13.70
N HIS A 10 11.85 11.44 14.93
CA HIS A 10 10.77 11.15 15.86
C HIS A 10 11.19 11.52 17.27
N THR A 11 10.31 12.21 18.00
CA THR A 11 10.46 12.52 19.42
C THR A 11 9.18 12.09 20.12
N ALA A 12 9.28 11.19 21.09
CA ALA A 12 8.19 10.90 22.01
C ALA A 12 8.24 11.92 23.14
N ILE A 13 7.13 12.61 23.39
CA ILE A 13 7.01 13.64 24.42
C ILE A 13 6.12 13.11 25.52
N ASP A 14 6.62 13.10 26.75
CA ASP A 14 5.82 12.80 27.93
C ASP A 14 5.01 14.03 28.34
N GLY A 15 3.70 13.95 28.17
CA GLY A 15 2.76 15.02 28.49
C GLY A 15 2.72 15.39 29.97
N GLY A 16 3.11 14.48 30.87
CA GLY A 16 3.23 14.80 32.31
C GLY A 16 4.34 15.80 32.59
N THR A 17 5.45 15.70 31.85
CA THR A 17 6.63 16.56 32.00
C THR A 17 6.51 17.86 31.21
N PHE A 18 5.89 17.83 30.03
CA PHE A 18 5.79 18.97 29.11
C PHE A 18 4.35 19.49 28.98
N GLN A 19 3.73 19.87 30.10
CA GLN A 19 2.32 20.31 30.10
C GLN A 19 2.07 21.58 29.28
N ASN A 20 3.06 22.48 29.19
CA ASN A 20 2.97 23.67 28.34
C ASN A 20 2.74 23.30 26.87
N GLU A 21 3.40 22.25 26.36
CA GLU A 21 3.19 21.79 24.98
C GLU A 21 1.80 21.21 24.74
N ILE A 22 1.19 20.59 25.75
CA ILE A 22 -0.20 20.12 25.69
C ILE A 22 -1.13 21.31 25.49
N THR A 23 -0.98 22.36 26.29
CA THR A 23 -1.84 23.55 26.25
C THR A 23 -1.62 24.34 24.95
N ASP A 24 -0.36 24.61 24.59
CA ASP A 24 -0.01 25.41 23.41
C ASP A 24 -0.48 24.75 22.11
N ARG A 25 -0.48 23.41 22.06
CA ARG A 25 -0.91 22.63 20.89
C ARG A 25 -2.35 22.11 21.01
N ASN A 26 -3.07 22.51 22.05
CA ASN A 26 -4.46 22.13 22.32
C ASN A 26 -4.72 20.62 22.26
N VAL A 27 -3.84 19.82 22.87
CA VAL A 27 -3.93 18.35 22.85
C VAL A 27 -4.96 17.87 23.85
N MET A 28 -6.14 17.48 23.36
CA MET A 28 -7.28 17.05 24.20
C MET A 28 -7.32 15.52 24.46
N GLY A 29 -6.44 14.74 23.83
CA GLY A 29 -6.41 13.28 23.97
C GLY A 29 -5.13 12.66 23.42
N VAL A 30 -4.75 11.51 23.98
CA VAL A 30 -3.51 10.79 23.64
C VAL A 30 -3.81 9.36 23.15
N PRO A 31 -2.95 8.77 22.30
CA PRO A 31 -1.77 9.38 21.67
C PRO A 31 -2.15 10.39 20.58
N ALA A 32 -1.44 11.53 20.52
CA ALA A 32 -1.57 12.55 19.49
C ALA A 32 -0.24 12.67 18.73
N VAL A 33 -0.30 12.67 17.41
CA VAL A 33 0.88 12.70 16.53
C VAL A 33 0.85 13.96 15.69
N PHE A 34 2.00 14.64 15.63
CA PHE A 34 2.22 15.81 14.80
C PHE A 34 3.32 15.51 13.78
N MET A 35 3.18 16.06 12.58
CA MET A 35 4.17 15.99 11.50
C MET A 35 4.49 17.40 11.02
N ASN A 36 5.77 17.80 11.06
CA ASN A 36 6.24 19.12 10.64
C ASN A 36 5.45 20.29 11.27
N GLY A 37 5.08 20.15 12.55
CA GLY A 37 4.32 21.15 13.30
C GLY A 37 2.81 21.16 13.06
N GLN A 38 2.30 20.31 12.16
CA GLN A 38 0.87 20.17 11.89
C GLN A 38 0.32 18.88 12.49
N GLU A 39 -0.97 18.86 12.81
CA GLU A 39 -1.65 17.66 13.29
C GLU A 39 -1.62 16.56 12.22
N PHE A 40 -1.25 15.34 12.61
CA PHE A 40 -1.15 14.18 11.72
C PHE A 40 -2.20 13.11 12.02
N GLY A 41 -2.52 12.93 13.30
CA GLY A 41 -3.60 12.04 13.73
C GLY A 41 -3.61 11.82 15.23
N GLN A 42 -4.75 11.32 15.72
CA GLN A 42 -4.98 11.03 17.13
C GLN A 42 -5.54 9.62 17.28
N GLY A 43 -5.22 8.97 18.39
CA GLY A 43 -5.65 7.61 18.70
C GLY A 43 -4.74 6.53 18.11
N ARG A 44 -5.21 5.27 18.16
CA ARG A 44 -4.43 4.11 17.74
C ARG A 44 -4.23 4.15 16.22
N MET A 45 -2.98 4.11 15.78
CA MET A 45 -2.59 3.95 14.38
C MET A 45 -1.55 2.85 14.26
N THR A 46 -1.69 2.03 13.23
CA THR A 46 -0.71 1.00 12.85
C THR A 46 0.43 1.62 12.03
N LEU A 47 1.56 0.92 11.94
CA LEU A 47 2.68 1.37 11.12
C LEU A 47 2.29 1.53 9.64
N THR A 48 1.47 0.62 9.11
CA THR A 48 1.00 0.65 7.73
C THR A 48 0.20 1.92 7.42
N GLU A 49 -0.72 2.30 8.32
CA GLU A 49 -1.53 3.51 8.17
C GLU A 49 -0.66 4.79 8.22
N ILE A 50 0.34 4.82 9.10
CA ILE A 50 1.28 5.95 9.19
C ILE A 50 2.09 6.07 7.89
N VAL A 51 2.61 4.95 7.37
CA VAL A 51 3.37 4.93 6.10
C VAL A 51 2.51 5.39 4.94
N ALA A 52 1.27 4.92 4.84
CA ALA A 52 0.36 5.31 3.77
C ALA A 52 0.06 6.82 3.75
N LYS A 53 -0.09 7.44 4.93
CA LYS A 53 -0.28 8.89 5.04
C LYS A 53 0.99 9.71 4.72
N VAL A 54 2.17 9.17 5.04
CA VAL A 54 3.46 9.86 4.81
C VAL A 54 3.93 9.73 3.37
N ASP A 55 3.72 8.57 2.73
CA ASP A 55 4.18 8.29 1.37
C ASP A 55 3.14 8.67 0.31
N THR A 56 2.84 9.96 0.22
CA THR A 56 1.91 10.51 -0.80
C THR A 56 2.40 10.35 -2.24
N GLY A 57 3.66 9.95 -2.44
CA GLY A 57 4.27 9.69 -3.74
C GLY A 57 4.30 8.22 -4.14
N ALA A 58 3.82 7.29 -3.29
CA ALA A 58 3.87 5.85 -3.55
C ALA A 58 3.16 5.47 -4.86
N GLU A 59 1.93 5.95 -5.05
CA GLU A 59 1.13 5.68 -6.25
C GLU A 59 1.78 6.25 -7.50
N LYS A 60 2.26 7.50 -7.44
CA LYS A 60 2.94 8.13 -8.56
C LYS A 60 4.22 7.38 -8.94
N ARG A 61 5.01 6.93 -7.96
CA ARG A 61 6.21 6.11 -8.21
C ARG A 61 5.88 4.74 -8.77
N ALA A 62 4.79 4.13 -8.32
CA ALA A 62 4.31 2.87 -8.90
C ALA A 62 3.89 3.05 -10.37
N ALA A 63 3.17 4.12 -10.68
CA ALA A 63 2.81 4.48 -12.06
C ALA A 63 4.04 4.79 -12.93
N GLU A 64 5.00 5.57 -12.43
CA GLU A 64 6.27 5.83 -13.12
C GLU A 64 7.07 4.55 -13.34
N ALA A 65 7.09 3.62 -12.37
CA ALA A 65 7.74 2.32 -12.53
C ALA A 65 7.05 1.46 -13.59
N LEU A 66 5.72 1.50 -13.68
CA LEU A 66 4.96 0.83 -14.74
C LEU A 66 5.28 1.44 -16.13
N ASN A 67 5.37 2.76 -16.23
CA ASN A 67 5.72 3.46 -17.48
C ASN A 67 7.15 3.16 -17.96
N LYS A 68 8.06 2.77 -17.07
CA LYS A 68 9.43 2.39 -17.39
C LYS A 68 9.57 0.93 -17.82
N ARG A 69 8.51 0.13 -17.76
CA ARG A 69 8.60 -1.28 -18.19
C ARG A 69 8.72 -1.35 -19.70
N ASP A 70 9.64 -2.19 -20.18
CA ASP A 70 9.72 -2.48 -21.60
C ASP A 70 8.41 -3.07 -22.12
N ALA A 71 8.17 -2.89 -23.43
CA ALA A 71 7.02 -3.46 -24.12
C ALA A 71 6.85 -4.95 -23.80
N TYR A 72 5.62 -5.38 -23.59
CA TYR A 72 5.28 -6.80 -23.47
C TYR A 72 4.96 -7.35 -24.86
N ASP A 73 5.29 -8.62 -25.09
CA ASP A 73 4.80 -9.35 -26.26
C ASP A 73 3.28 -9.57 -26.14
N VAL A 74 2.79 -9.73 -24.90
CA VAL A 74 1.37 -9.76 -24.58
C VAL A 74 1.12 -9.17 -23.19
N LEU A 75 0.15 -8.26 -23.08
CA LEU A 75 -0.35 -7.72 -21.81
C LEU A 75 -1.81 -8.13 -21.64
N ILE A 76 -2.09 -8.90 -20.60
CA ILE A 76 -3.42 -9.41 -20.27
C ILE A 76 -4.06 -8.52 -19.21
N VAL A 77 -5.27 -8.03 -19.50
CA VAL A 77 -6.06 -7.18 -18.59
C VAL A 77 -7.19 -8.00 -18.00
N GLY A 78 -7.20 -8.11 -16.67
CA GLY A 78 -8.08 -8.98 -15.89
C GLY A 78 -7.32 -10.19 -15.35
N SER A 79 -7.15 -10.24 -14.03
CA SER A 79 -6.41 -11.28 -13.31
C SER A 79 -7.29 -12.38 -12.71
N GLY A 80 -8.45 -12.65 -13.31
CA GLY A 80 -9.32 -13.79 -12.95
C GLY A 80 -8.87 -15.10 -13.63
N PRO A 81 -9.70 -16.16 -13.58
CA PRO A 81 -9.34 -17.47 -14.15
C PRO A 81 -8.96 -17.42 -15.64
N ALA A 82 -9.69 -16.65 -16.45
CA ALA A 82 -9.40 -16.48 -17.87
C ALA A 82 -8.01 -15.86 -18.12
N GLY A 83 -7.70 -14.76 -17.41
CA GLY A 83 -6.42 -14.08 -17.57
C GLY A 83 -5.25 -14.86 -16.99
N ALA A 84 -5.46 -15.56 -15.86
CA ALA A 84 -4.46 -16.45 -15.28
C ALA A 84 -4.12 -17.60 -16.25
N ALA A 85 -5.12 -18.23 -16.87
CA ALA A 85 -4.91 -19.25 -17.89
C ALA A 85 -4.12 -18.69 -19.08
N ALA A 86 -4.57 -17.56 -19.65
CA ALA A 86 -3.87 -16.91 -20.76
C ALA A 86 -2.41 -16.57 -20.42
N ALA A 87 -2.15 -16.10 -19.20
CA ALA A 87 -0.80 -15.73 -18.75
C ALA A 87 0.10 -16.96 -18.64
N VAL A 88 -0.40 -18.07 -18.08
CA VAL A 88 0.34 -19.33 -18.00
C VAL A 88 0.71 -19.84 -19.39
N TYR A 89 -0.26 -19.88 -20.33
CA TYR A 89 0.00 -20.37 -21.68
C TYR A 89 0.95 -19.46 -22.47
N SER A 90 0.85 -18.14 -22.29
CA SER A 90 1.76 -17.17 -22.92
C SER A 90 3.18 -17.29 -22.35
N ALA A 91 3.34 -17.32 -21.03
CA ALA A 91 4.64 -17.46 -20.39
C ALA A 91 5.33 -18.80 -20.75
N ARG A 92 4.56 -19.89 -20.91
CA ARG A 92 5.08 -21.20 -21.36
C ARG A 92 5.65 -21.18 -22.78
N LYS A 93 5.30 -20.18 -23.59
CA LYS A 93 5.90 -19.97 -24.93
C LYS A 93 7.16 -19.10 -24.87
N GLY A 94 7.59 -18.66 -23.69
CA GLY A 94 8.81 -17.89 -23.49
C GLY A 94 8.71 -16.42 -23.91
N ILE A 95 7.51 -15.94 -24.26
CA ILE A 95 7.28 -14.54 -24.63
C ILE A 95 7.06 -13.68 -23.39
N ARG A 96 7.46 -12.41 -23.46
CA ARG A 96 7.35 -11.44 -22.36
C ARG A 96 5.88 -11.14 -22.06
N THR A 97 5.37 -11.81 -21.04
CA THR A 97 3.95 -11.81 -20.66
C THR A 97 3.70 -10.91 -19.47
N GLY A 98 2.78 -9.95 -19.61
CA GLY A 98 2.24 -9.14 -18.52
C GLY A 98 0.82 -9.60 -18.15
N LEU A 99 0.49 -9.59 -16.87
CA LEU A 99 -0.86 -9.79 -16.35
C LEU A 99 -1.17 -8.68 -15.35
N MET A 100 -2.26 -7.96 -15.56
CA MET A 100 -2.71 -6.91 -14.65
C MET A 100 -4.19 -7.07 -14.32
N GLY A 101 -4.60 -6.63 -13.14
CA GLY A 101 -6.00 -6.59 -12.74
C GLY A 101 -6.14 -5.99 -11.35
N GLU A 102 -7.35 -5.57 -11.02
CA GLU A 102 -7.67 -4.92 -9.74
C GLU A 102 -7.51 -5.88 -8.56
N ARG A 103 -7.93 -7.14 -8.75
CA ARG A 103 -7.86 -8.19 -7.72
C ARG A 103 -7.55 -9.54 -8.36
N PHE A 104 -6.41 -10.13 -8.00
CA PHE A 104 -6.01 -11.44 -8.52
C PHE A 104 -6.96 -12.54 -8.04
N GLY A 105 -7.45 -13.39 -8.93
CA GLY A 105 -8.50 -14.39 -8.66
C GLY A 105 -9.87 -13.97 -9.17
N GLY A 106 -10.17 -12.68 -9.33
CA GLY A 106 -11.46 -12.23 -9.87
C GLY A 106 -12.64 -12.70 -9.00
N GLN A 107 -13.69 -13.25 -9.63
CA GLN A 107 -14.91 -13.68 -8.94
C GLN A 107 -14.73 -14.91 -8.04
N VAL A 108 -13.76 -15.79 -8.34
CA VAL A 108 -13.58 -17.01 -7.53
C VAL A 108 -13.09 -16.71 -6.11
N LEU A 109 -12.51 -15.53 -5.88
CA LEU A 109 -12.10 -15.07 -4.55
C LEU A 109 -13.28 -14.86 -3.58
N ASP A 110 -14.46 -14.53 -4.10
CA ASP A 110 -15.67 -14.31 -3.28
C ASP A 110 -16.56 -15.56 -3.22
N THR A 111 -16.13 -16.67 -3.83
CA THR A 111 -16.90 -17.91 -3.92
C THR A 111 -16.36 -18.91 -2.90
N VAL A 112 -17.24 -19.50 -2.08
CA VAL A 112 -16.84 -20.43 -1.01
C VAL A 112 -16.58 -21.83 -1.56
N ASP A 113 -17.65 -22.53 -1.97
CA ASP A 113 -17.55 -23.87 -2.53
C ASP A 113 -17.70 -23.85 -4.05
N ILE A 114 -16.80 -24.55 -4.74
CA ILE A 114 -16.80 -24.72 -6.18
C ILE A 114 -16.71 -26.22 -6.47
N GLU A 115 -17.83 -26.82 -6.86
CA GLU A 115 -17.93 -28.27 -7.09
C GLU A 115 -17.75 -28.67 -8.57
N ASN A 116 -17.55 -27.69 -9.44
CA ASN A 116 -17.57 -27.87 -10.89
C ASN A 116 -16.36 -27.24 -11.60
N TYR A 117 -15.19 -27.21 -10.94
CA TYR A 117 -13.96 -26.74 -11.57
C TYR A 117 -13.38 -27.83 -12.48
N ILE A 118 -13.89 -27.89 -13.70
CA ILE A 118 -13.57 -28.93 -14.70
C ILE A 118 -12.26 -28.70 -15.48
N SER A 119 -11.28 -28.00 -14.89
CA SER A 119 -10.02 -27.69 -15.58
C SER A 119 -9.18 -28.91 -15.90
#